data_AF-A0A0F9DHL8-F1
#
_entry.id   AF-A0A0F9DHL8-F1
#
_cell.length_a   1.000
_cell.length_b   1.000
_cell.length_c   1.000
_cell.angle_alpha   90.00
_cell.angle_beta   90.00
_cell.angle_gamma   90.00
#
_symmetry.space_group_name_H-M   'P 1'
#
loop_
_entity.id
_entity.type
_entity.pdbx_description
1 polymer ?
#
loop_
_entity_poly.entity_id
_entity_poly.type
_entity_poly.pdbx_seq_one_letter_code
_entity_poly.pdbx_strand_id
1 'polypeptide(L)'
;MNSSSQPRFISRWEPTELASTILSASGRDVVSYWISALAFLDENQHPVMLTVNRQGELTFGDLVHAVNPDFASSVVLNELLRKGVVEQLESGQVLLRRSTYVQDVPGFEKTPDVRRQNERSERSAGRRHNDDV
;
A
#
# COMPACT_ATOMS: atom_id res chain seq x y z
N MET A 1 19.37 14.36 -30.98
CA MET A 1 18.62 13.18 -30.49
C MET A 1 18.71 13.22 -28.99
N ASN A 2 17.58 13.27 -28.26
CA ASN A 2 17.41 12.94 -26.83
C ASN A 2 15.96 13.28 -26.49
N SER A 3 15.03 12.42 -26.89
CA SER A 3 13.68 12.47 -26.36
C SER A 3 13.76 11.90 -24.96
N SER A 4 13.92 12.77 -23.96
CA SER A 4 13.65 12.44 -22.56
C SER A 4 12.16 12.13 -22.44
N SER A 5 11.79 10.90 -22.80
CA SER A 5 10.44 10.39 -22.67
C SER A 5 10.08 10.45 -21.20
N GLN A 6 9.26 11.42 -20.82
CA GLN A 6 8.77 11.54 -19.45
C GLN A 6 8.10 10.21 -19.07
N PRO A 7 8.33 9.72 -17.83
CA PRO A 7 7.64 8.54 -17.35
C PRO A 7 6.13 8.79 -17.43
N ARG A 8 5.42 7.84 -18.06
CA ARG A 8 3.97 7.89 -18.18
C ARG A 8 3.36 7.20 -16.98
N PHE A 9 2.37 7.85 -16.37
CA PHE A 9 1.69 7.36 -15.17
C PHE A 9 0.21 7.13 -15.40
N ILE A 10 -0.37 6.25 -14.60
CA ILE A 10 -1.81 6.06 -14.45
C ILE A 10 -2.22 6.23 -12.99
N SER A 11 -3.42 6.75 -12.75
CA SER A 11 -4.00 6.93 -11.41
C SER A 11 -5.10 5.90 -11.16
N ARG A 12 -4.81 4.62 -11.41
CA ARG A 12 -5.78 3.52 -11.23
C ARG A 12 -5.72 2.89 -9.84
N TRP A 13 -4.56 2.93 -9.21
CA TRP A 13 -4.29 2.26 -7.95
C TRP A 13 -3.85 3.26 -6.92
N GLU A 14 -4.27 3.07 -5.68
CA GLU A 14 -3.75 3.78 -4.53
C GLU A 14 -3.16 2.79 -3.51
N PRO A 15 -2.09 3.16 -2.79
CA PRO A 15 -1.64 2.38 -1.66
C PRO A 15 -2.73 2.32 -0.59
N THR A 16 -2.87 1.19 0.09
CA THR A 16 -3.80 1.09 1.22
C THR A 16 -3.38 2.01 2.36
N GLU A 17 -4.33 2.35 3.23
CA GLU A 17 -4.04 3.13 4.44
C GLU A 17 -3.01 2.43 5.33
N LEU A 18 -3.09 1.10 5.42
CA LEU A 18 -2.11 0.29 6.15
C LEU A 18 -0.71 0.49 5.57
N ALA A 19 -0.54 0.32 4.25
CA ALA A 19 0.75 0.55 3.59
C ALA A 19 1.24 1.98 3.82
N SER A 20 0.34 2.97 3.73
CA SER A 20 0.65 4.38 3.96
C SER A 20 1.06 4.70 5.41
N THR A 21 0.61 3.90 6.38
CA THR A 21 0.91 4.11 7.81
C THR A 21 2.19 3.41 8.23
N ILE A 22 2.41 2.18 7.72
CA ILE A 22 3.54 1.38 8.18
C ILE A 22 4.85 1.71 7.46
N LEU A 23 4.79 2.25 6.23
CA LEU A 23 5.97 2.51 5.42
C LEU A 23 6.62 3.87 5.72
N SER A 24 7.94 3.91 5.58
CA SER A 24 8.72 5.14 5.50
C SER A 24 8.30 5.99 4.30
N ALA A 25 8.73 7.26 4.24
CA ALA A 25 8.51 8.10 3.06
C ALA A 25 9.06 7.44 1.78
N SER A 26 10.31 6.98 1.81
CA SER A 26 10.93 6.27 0.67
C SER A 26 10.16 5.00 0.27
N GLY A 27 9.68 4.22 1.24
CA GLY A 27 8.87 3.04 0.96
C GLY A 27 7.54 3.39 0.28
N ARG A 28 6.87 4.44 0.75
CA ARG A 28 5.61 4.93 0.17
C ARG A 28 5.82 5.45 -1.25
N ASP A 29 6.86 6.23 -1.48
CA ASP A 29 7.16 6.78 -2.81
C ASP A 29 7.43 5.65 -3.81
N VAL A 30 8.20 4.64 -3.39
CA VAL A 30 8.50 3.46 -4.21
C VAL A 30 7.24 2.66 -4.52
N VAL A 31 6.39 2.38 -3.54
CA VAL A 31 5.12 1.66 -3.77
C VAL A 31 4.20 2.46 -4.70
N SER A 32 4.06 3.76 -4.46
CA SER A 32 3.22 4.65 -5.27
C SER A 32 3.70 4.70 -6.73
N TYR A 33 5.01 4.77 -6.94
CA TYR A 33 5.59 4.75 -8.27
C TYR A 33 5.38 3.39 -8.96
N TRP A 34 5.57 2.28 -8.23
CA TRP A 34 5.41 0.92 -8.78
C TRP A 34 3.98 0.68 -9.28
N ILE A 35 2.97 1.17 -8.55
CA ILE A 35 1.56 0.97 -8.94
C ILE A 35 1.05 1.99 -9.99
N SER A 36 1.82 3.03 -10.30
CA SER A 36 1.38 4.11 -11.20
C SER A 36 2.20 4.23 -12.48
N ALA A 37 3.50 3.93 -12.46
CA ALA A 37 4.36 4.13 -13.62
C ALA A 37 4.20 2.99 -14.63
N LEU A 38 3.80 3.31 -15.88
CA LEU A 38 3.54 2.32 -16.93
C LEU A 38 4.73 1.39 -17.21
N ALA A 39 5.96 1.86 -16.99
CA ALA A 39 7.16 1.04 -17.14
C ALA A 39 7.23 -0.16 -16.18
N PHE A 40 6.50 -0.10 -15.06
CA PHE A 40 6.46 -1.10 -14.00
C PHE A 40 5.11 -1.81 -13.92
N LEU A 41 4.27 -1.68 -14.96
CA LEU A 41 2.96 -2.32 -15.06
C LEU A 41 2.91 -3.31 -16.22
N ASP A 42 2.15 -4.38 -16.04
CA ASP A 42 1.88 -5.37 -17.08
C ASP A 42 0.79 -4.89 -18.05
N GLU A 43 0.45 -5.74 -19.01
CA GLU A 43 -0.61 -5.49 -20.01
C GLU A 43 -1.98 -5.23 -19.37
N ASN A 44 -2.22 -5.76 -18.17
CA ASN A 44 -3.45 -5.57 -17.39
C ASN A 44 -3.36 -4.38 -16.44
N GLN A 45 -2.29 -3.58 -16.52
CA GLN A 45 -2.01 -2.46 -15.63
C GLN A 45 -1.80 -2.87 -14.17
N HIS A 46 -1.30 -4.08 -13.92
CA HIS A 46 -0.88 -4.53 -12.60
C HIS A 46 0.63 -4.40 -12.41
N PRO A 47 1.11 -4.15 -11.17
CA PRO A 47 2.54 -4.13 -10.88
C PRO A 47 3.25 -5.40 -11.35
N VAL A 48 4.28 -5.26 -12.17
CA VAL A 48 5.09 -6.40 -12.64
C VAL A 48 5.97 -6.94 -11.51
N MET A 49 6.33 -8.21 -11.61
CA MET A 49 7.39 -8.78 -10.77
C MET A 49 8.75 -8.22 -11.19
N LEU A 50 9.59 -7.89 -10.22
CA LEU A 50 10.90 -7.29 -10.46
C LEU A 50 12.01 -8.22 -10.02
N THR A 51 13.10 -8.30 -10.77
CA THR A 51 14.28 -9.06 -10.33
C THR A 51 15.11 -8.24 -9.35
N VAL A 52 15.82 -8.90 -8.41
CA VAL A 52 16.72 -8.19 -7.49
C VAL A 52 18.09 -7.91 -8.11
N ASN A 53 18.60 -8.84 -8.92
CA ASN A 53 19.96 -8.75 -9.45
C ASN A 53 20.14 -9.56 -10.75
N ARG A 54 19.38 -9.23 -11.80
CA ARG A 54 19.52 -9.88 -13.11
C ARG A 54 19.66 -8.85 -14.22
N GLN A 55 20.75 -8.95 -14.98
CA GLN A 55 21.00 -8.07 -16.13
C GLN A 55 20.03 -8.37 -17.27
N GLY A 56 19.39 -7.33 -17.81
CA GLY A 56 18.51 -7.40 -18.98
C GLY A 56 17.01 -7.50 -18.68
N GLU A 57 16.61 -7.61 -17.41
CA GLU A 57 15.21 -7.54 -16.97
C GLU A 57 15.01 -6.30 -16.09
N LEU A 58 13.77 -5.80 -15.98
CA LEU A 58 13.43 -4.69 -15.10
C LEU A 58 13.69 -5.09 -13.64
N THR A 59 14.52 -4.33 -12.95
CA THR A 59 14.95 -4.67 -11.59
C THR A 59 14.25 -3.82 -10.53
N PHE A 60 14.26 -4.31 -9.28
CA PHE A 60 13.86 -3.50 -8.13
C PHE A 60 14.80 -2.29 -7.93
N GLY A 61 16.06 -2.42 -8.35
CA GLY A 61 17.01 -1.31 -8.38
C GLY A 61 16.55 -0.19 -9.31
N ASP A 62 16.10 -0.54 -10.52
CA ASP A 62 15.62 0.43 -11.51
C ASP A 62 14.38 1.18 -11.01
N LEU A 63 13.46 0.47 -10.33
CA LEU A 63 12.31 1.09 -9.70
C LEU A 63 12.74 2.14 -8.67
N VAL A 64 13.61 1.76 -7.75
CA VAL A 64 14.07 2.66 -6.68
C VAL A 64 14.83 3.85 -7.28
N HIS A 65 15.69 3.62 -8.27
CA HIS A 65 16.43 4.67 -8.94
C HIS A 65 15.53 5.64 -9.72
N ALA A 66 14.47 5.14 -10.35
CA ALA A 66 13.48 5.96 -11.04
C ALA A 66 12.67 6.85 -10.08
N VAL A 67 12.46 6.40 -8.84
CA VAL A 67 11.82 7.19 -7.78
C VAL A 67 12.76 8.25 -7.25
N ASN A 68 13.94 7.82 -6.80
CA ASN A 68 14.99 8.70 -6.30
C ASN A 68 16.35 7.99 -6.35
N PRO A 69 17.32 8.49 -7.13
CA PRO A 69 18.67 7.92 -7.22
C PRO A 69 19.43 7.82 -5.90
N ASP A 70 19.09 8.64 -4.89
CA ASP A 70 19.76 8.66 -3.59
C ASP A 70 19.25 7.56 -2.65
N PHE A 71 18.17 6.86 -3.00
CA PHE A 71 17.64 5.77 -2.19
C PHE A 71 18.48 4.50 -2.35
N ALA A 72 18.87 3.91 -1.22
CA ALA A 72 19.51 2.60 -1.21
C ALA A 72 18.48 1.50 -1.43
N SER A 73 18.47 0.87 -2.63
CA SER A 73 17.47 -0.15 -2.99
C SER A 73 17.42 -1.33 -2.02
N SER A 74 18.55 -1.73 -1.43
CA SER A 74 18.61 -2.77 -0.41
C SER A 74 17.91 -2.39 0.89
N VAL A 75 17.99 -1.12 1.31
CA VAL A 75 17.32 -0.61 2.52
C VAL A 75 15.81 -0.59 2.32
N VAL A 76 15.36 -0.07 1.17
CA VAL A 76 13.93 -0.06 0.80
C VAL A 76 13.40 -1.49 0.69
N LEU A 77 14.08 -2.37 -0.04
CA LEU A 77 13.64 -3.76 -0.20
C LEU A 77 13.49 -4.47 1.16
N ASN A 78 14.50 -4.33 2.01
CA ASN A 78 14.47 -4.91 3.36
C ASN A 78 13.32 -4.36 4.21
N GLU A 79 12.99 -3.07 4.07
CA GLU A 79 11.83 -2.50 4.72
C GLU A 79 10.53 -3.16 4.23
N LEU A 80 10.32 -3.22 2.91
CA LEU A 80 9.10 -3.76 2.32
C LEU A 80 8.91 -5.23 2.69
N LEU A 81 9.99 -6.03 2.72
CA LEU A 81 9.96 -7.43 3.15
C LEU A 81 9.59 -7.56 4.63
N ARG A 82 10.26 -6.82 5.52
CA ARG A 82 9.98 -6.87 6.96
C ARG A 82 8.55 -6.45 7.30
N LYS A 83 7.97 -5.54 6.52
CA LYS A 83 6.59 -5.06 6.70
C LYS A 83 5.56 -5.89 5.95
N GLY A 84 5.99 -6.96 5.26
CA GLY A 84 5.10 -7.86 4.52
C GLY A 84 4.44 -7.22 3.31
N VAL A 85 4.96 -6.11 2.80
CA VAL A 85 4.40 -5.38 1.65
C VAL A 85 4.76 -6.05 0.32
N VAL A 86 5.94 -6.67 0.28
CA VAL A 86 6.39 -7.48 -0.85
C VAL A 86 6.70 -8.90 -0.40
N GLU A 87 6.76 -9.80 -1.37
CA GLU A 87 7.23 -11.17 -1.20
C GLU A 87 8.42 -11.39 -2.13
N GLN A 88 9.48 -12.02 -1.60
CA GLN A 88 10.58 -12.50 -2.43
C GLN A 88 10.36 -13.97 -2.75
N LEU A 89 10.30 -14.28 -4.04
CA LEU A 89 10.12 -15.64 -4.54
C LEU A 89 11.46 -16.38 -4.57
N GLU A 90 11.40 -17.71 -4.60
CA GLU A 90 12.59 -18.57 -4.75
C GLU A 90 13.35 -18.30 -6.07
N SER A 91 12.65 -17.78 -7.09
CA SER A 91 13.24 -17.34 -8.35
C SER A 91 14.14 -16.10 -8.23
N GLY A 92 14.19 -15.45 -7.06
CA GLY A 92 14.90 -14.19 -6.85
C GLY A 92 14.15 -12.95 -7.35
N GLN A 93 12.87 -13.10 -7.69
CA GLN A 93 11.96 -12.01 -8.03
C GLN A 93 11.25 -11.47 -6.78
N VAL A 94 10.83 -10.22 -6.85
CA VAL A 94 10.06 -9.52 -5.82
C VAL A 94 8.69 -9.18 -6.40
N LEU A 95 7.66 -9.59 -5.66
CA LEU A 95 6.26 -9.35 -5.98
C LEU A 95 5.66 -8.37 -4.97
N LEU A 96 4.97 -7.33 -5.46
CA LEU A 96 4.14 -6.48 -4.61
C LEU A 96 2.86 -7.21 -4.22
N ARG A 97 2.56 -7.33 -2.92
CA ARG A 97 1.35 -8.03 -2.47
C ARG A 97 0.09 -7.26 -2.87
N ARG A 98 -0.94 -7.99 -3.29
CA ARG A 98 -2.27 -7.44 -3.63
C ARG A 98 -2.94 -6.69 -2.48
N SER A 99 -2.64 -7.03 -1.23
CA SER A 99 -3.16 -6.32 -0.05
C SER A 99 -2.56 -4.92 0.15
N THR A 100 -1.51 -4.56 -0.59
CA THR A 100 -0.82 -3.28 -0.45
C THR A 100 -1.51 -2.16 -1.21
N TYR A 101 -2.32 -2.48 -2.22
CA TYR A 101 -2.94 -1.47 -3.08
C TYR A 101 -4.38 -1.83 -3.43
N VAL A 102 -5.21 -0.80 -3.61
CA VAL A 102 -6.62 -0.93 -3.98
C VAL A 102 -6.88 -0.10 -5.23
N GLN A 103 -7.91 -0.48 -5.98
CA GLN A 103 -8.32 0.29 -7.14
C GLN A 103 -8.91 1.61 -6.64
N ASP A 104 -8.45 2.73 -7.22
CA ASP A 104 -9.07 4.03 -7.03
C ASP A 104 -10.42 4.00 -7.77
N VAL A 105 -11.50 3.78 -7.00
CA VAL A 105 -12.86 3.77 -7.51
C VAL A 105 -13.52 5.07 -7.05
N PRO A 106 -13.77 6.04 -7.96
CA PRO A 106 -14.46 7.27 -7.61
C PRO A 106 -15.86 6.94 -7.06
N GLY A 107 -16.09 7.23 -5.77
CA GLY A 107 -17.38 7.02 -5.11
C GLY A 107 -17.41 5.98 -3.99
N PHE A 108 -16.30 5.30 -3.69
CA PHE A 108 -16.21 4.49 -2.47
C PHE A 108 -15.87 5.41 -1.27
N GLU A 109 -16.88 5.77 -0.47
CA GLU A 109 -16.67 6.59 0.73
C GLU A 109 -15.70 5.90 1.70
N LYS A 110 -14.57 6.56 1.98
CA LYS A 110 -13.62 6.16 3.03
C LYS A 110 -14.20 6.50 4.40
N THR A 111 -15.29 5.85 4.84
CA THR A 111 -15.72 5.93 6.24
C THR A 111 -16.13 4.56 6.76
N PRO A 112 -15.44 4.00 7.76
CA PRO A 112 -16.08 3.12 8.72
C PRO A 112 -16.59 4.01 9.85
N ASP A 113 -17.70 4.72 9.65
CA ASP A 113 -18.42 5.30 10.79
C ASP A 113 -19.19 4.16 11.50
N VAL A 114 -18.43 3.20 12.05
CA VAL A 114 -18.94 2.27 13.03
C VAL A 114 -19.04 3.06 14.33
N ARG A 115 -20.13 3.83 14.43
CA ARG A 115 -20.69 4.26 15.71
C ARG A 115 -20.75 3.03 16.60
N ARG A 116 -19.82 2.93 17.54
CA ARG A 116 -20.03 2.15 18.76
C ARG A 116 -21.29 2.72 19.40
N GLN A 117 -22.43 2.09 19.13
CA GLN A 117 -23.64 2.32 19.88
C GLN A 117 -23.31 2.01 21.33
N ASN A 118 -23.15 3.11 22.06
CA ASN A 118 -22.88 3.16 23.46
C ASN A 118 -23.94 2.30 24.16
N GLU A 119 -23.51 1.26 24.86
CA GLU A 119 -24.35 0.51 25.80
C GLU A 119 -24.80 1.46 26.92
N ARG A 120 -25.80 2.28 26.66
CA ARG A 120 -26.65 2.81 27.71
C ARG A 120 -27.85 1.89 27.79
N SER A 121 -27.64 0.77 28.48
CA SER A 121 -28.72 0.09 29.17
C SER A 121 -29.44 1.13 30.03
N GLU A 122 -30.58 1.61 29.54
CA GLU A 122 -31.63 2.18 30.38
C GLU A 122 -32.07 1.09 31.35
N ARG A 123 -31.33 0.93 32.45
CA ARG A 123 -31.85 0.26 33.63
C ARG A 123 -32.84 1.22 34.27
N SER A 124 -34.08 1.10 33.79
CA SER A 124 -35.28 1.63 34.41
C SER A 124 -35.19 1.54 35.92
N ALA A 125 -35.31 2.70 36.56
CA ALA A 125 -35.37 2.88 38.00
C ALA A 125 -36.54 2.08 38.58
N GLY A 126 -36.26 0.89 39.11
CA GLY A 126 -37.17 0.14 39.96
C GLY A 126 -37.24 0.78 41.33
N ARG A 127 -38.15 1.75 41.51
CA ARG A 127 -38.63 2.18 42.84
C ARG A 127 -39.28 0.98 43.52
N ARG A 128 -38.61 0.38 44.51
CA ARG A 128 -39.27 -0.46 45.51
C ARG A 128 -39.53 0.42 46.73
N HIS A 129 -40.81 0.72 46.95
CA HIS A 129 -41.35 1.24 48.21
C HIS A 129 -41.25 0.10 49.22
N ASN A 130 -40.53 0.32 50.33
CA ASN A 130 -40.72 -0.46 51.55
C ASN A 130 -41.43 0.49 52.53
N ASP A 131 -42.68 0.17 52.85
CA ASP A 131 -43.38 0.76 53.99
C ASP A 131 -43.07 -0.12 55.21
N ASP A 132 -42.38 0.46 56.20
CA ASP A 132 -42.24 -0.05 57.57
C ASP A 132 -43.18 0.78 58.46
N VAL A 133 -44.29 0.18 58.95
CA VAL A 133 -44.96 0.44 60.25
C VAL A 133 -45.73 -0.81 60.66
#